data_AF-A0A935JIE2-F1
#
_entry.id   AF-A0A935JIE2-F1
#
_cell.length_a   1.000
_cell.length_b   1.000
_cell.length_c   1.000
_cell.angle_alpha   90.00
_cell.angle_beta   90.00
_cell.angle_gamma   90.00
#
_symmetry.space_group_name_H-M   'P 1'
#
loop_
_entity.id
_entity.type
_entity.pdbx_description
1 polymer ?
#
loop_
_entity_poly.entity_id
_entity_poly.type
_entity_poly.pdbx_seq_one_letter_code
_entity_poly.pdbx_strand_id
1 'polypeptide(L)'
;MTNPIDLNYSTYWQRLRYYFSIAPVELKVFFVFSIIAVLTYFIAIFFLSSIIGESIKPLVGNGIINLYLLAIGFIAESMAGKSFLHPNLRSNYTLIIFLLIYTTFKIYDFVTWNGEDFGNPSIINNEWQLVWTILIPGFWILVMLSPRIKKYYHNLRLDYEKL
;
A
#
# COMPACT_ATOMS: atom_id res chain seq x y z
N MET A 1 21.40 -8.77 20.83
CA MET A 1 21.18 -7.72 21.85
C MET A 1 21.13 -6.39 21.12
N THR A 2 19.94 -5.87 20.82
CA THR A 2 19.76 -4.54 20.21
C THR A 2 19.42 -3.57 21.32
N ASN A 3 20.22 -2.52 21.51
CA ASN A 3 19.89 -1.42 22.41
C ASN A 3 18.44 -0.99 22.17
N PRO A 4 17.58 -0.93 23.20
CA PRO A 4 16.25 -0.37 23.04
C PRO A 4 16.45 1.07 22.57
N ILE A 5 15.91 1.39 21.38
CA ILE A 5 15.92 2.77 20.93
C ILE A 5 15.08 3.57 21.91
N ASP A 6 15.66 4.64 22.43
CA ASP A 6 14.89 5.62 23.17
C ASP A 6 13.95 6.32 22.19
N LEU A 7 12.70 5.90 22.23
CA LEU A 7 11.66 6.40 21.36
C LEU A 7 11.42 7.91 21.57
N ASN A 8 11.76 8.48 22.73
CA ASN A 8 11.61 9.91 23.01
C ASN A 8 12.59 10.78 22.21
N TYR A 9 13.84 10.35 22.05
CA TYR A 9 14.88 11.14 21.37
C TYR A 9 15.22 10.67 19.95
N SER A 10 14.64 9.55 19.53
CA SER A 10 14.85 9.03 18.17
C SER A 10 14.34 9.98 17.08
N THR A 11 15.02 9.99 15.93
CA THR A 11 14.50 10.62 14.71
C THR A 11 13.48 9.71 14.01
N TYR A 12 12.72 10.27 13.06
CA TYR A 12 11.77 9.50 12.24
C TYR A 12 12.46 8.30 11.57
N TRP A 13 13.61 8.53 10.92
CA TRP A 13 14.37 7.50 10.21
C TRP A 13 14.92 6.41 11.13
N GLN A 14 15.32 6.76 12.35
CA GLN A 14 15.79 5.78 13.33
C GLN A 14 14.66 4.85 13.77
N ARG A 15 13.47 5.39 14.05
CA ARG A 15 12.28 4.58 14.37
C ARG A 15 11.87 3.72 13.20
N LEU A 16 11.76 4.30 12.00
CA LEU A 16 11.41 3.56 10.79
C LEU A 16 12.35 2.37 10.60
N ARG A 17 13.67 2.61 10.62
CA ARG A 17 14.67 1.56 10.44
C ARG A 17 14.55 0.46 11.51
N TYR A 18 14.35 0.85 12.77
CA TYR A 18 14.22 -0.09 13.86
C TYR A 18 12.98 -0.97 13.73
N TYR A 19 11.79 -0.36 13.65
CA TYR A 19 10.53 -1.08 13.54
C TYR A 19 10.45 -1.87 12.24
N PHE A 20 10.98 -1.32 11.14
CA PHE A 20 11.12 -2.08 9.90
C PHE A 20 12.04 -3.30 10.07
N SER A 21 13.13 -3.22 10.84
CA SER A 21 14.03 -4.37 11.02
C SER A 21 13.35 -5.54 11.75
N ILE A 22 12.48 -5.26 12.72
CA ILE A 22 11.73 -6.28 13.49
C ILE A 22 10.38 -6.64 12.87
N ALA A 23 9.98 -5.98 11.78
CA ALA A 23 8.74 -6.27 11.08
C ALA A 23 8.72 -7.69 10.50
N PRO A 24 7.54 -8.33 10.46
CA PRO A 24 7.36 -9.62 9.80
C PRO A 24 7.70 -9.52 8.30
N VAL A 25 8.23 -10.60 7.73
CA VAL A 25 8.72 -10.63 6.33
C VAL A 25 7.61 -10.26 5.35
N GLU A 26 6.40 -10.72 5.63
CA GLU A 26 5.22 -10.47 4.82
C GLU A 26 4.92 -8.96 4.68
N LEU A 27 5.03 -8.20 5.78
CA LEU A 27 4.86 -6.75 5.78
C LEU A 27 6.01 -6.03 5.07
N LYS A 28 7.25 -6.52 5.24
CA LYS A 28 8.42 -5.98 4.53
C LYS A 28 8.27 -6.12 3.02
N VAL A 29 7.86 -7.30 2.57
CA VAL A 29 7.64 -7.59 1.14
C VAL A 29 6.52 -6.69 0.61
N PHE A 30 5.41 -6.54 1.33
CA PHE A 30 4.34 -5.64 0.92
C PHE A 30 4.80 -4.18 0.79
N PHE A 31 5.58 -3.69 1.77
CA PHE A 31 6.11 -2.34 1.75
C PHE A 31 7.07 -2.11 0.58
N VAL A 32 8.01 -3.03 0.34
CA VAL A 32 8.94 -2.95 -0.79
C VAL A 32 8.21 -3.06 -2.13
N PHE A 33 7.25 -3.98 -2.25
CA PHE A 33 6.40 -4.10 -3.43
C PHE A 33 5.68 -2.78 -3.72
N SER A 34 5.12 -2.14 -2.70
CA SER A 34 4.41 -0.86 -2.84
C SER A 34 5.36 0.24 -3.35
N ILE A 35 6.57 0.32 -2.81
CA ILE A 35 7.60 1.28 -3.28
C ILE A 35 7.94 1.03 -4.75
N ILE A 36 8.20 -0.23 -5.12
CA ILE A 36 8.54 -0.59 -6.51
C ILE A 36 7.37 -0.23 -7.43
N ALA A 37 6.14 -0.60 -7.09
CA ALA A 37 4.96 -0.29 -7.89
C ALA A 37 4.79 1.22 -8.12
N VAL A 38 4.96 2.02 -7.07
CA VAL A 38 4.89 3.49 -7.16
C VAL A 38 6.02 4.04 -8.03
N LEU A 39 7.27 3.60 -7.82
CA LEU A 39 8.42 4.06 -8.61
C LEU A 39 8.28 3.69 -10.09
N THR A 40 7.88 2.46 -10.39
CA THR A 40 7.66 2.00 -11.77
C THR A 40 6.59 2.85 -12.45
N TYR A 41 5.50 3.17 -11.76
CA TYR A 41 4.44 4.02 -12.31
C TYR A 41 4.90 5.48 -12.50
N PHE A 42 5.66 6.04 -11.54
CA PHE A 42 6.27 7.36 -11.70
C PHE A 42 7.23 7.42 -12.89
N ILE A 43 8.09 6.41 -13.04
CA ILE A 43 9.00 6.32 -14.19
C ILE A 43 8.20 6.27 -15.50
N ALA A 44 7.13 5.47 -15.52
CA ALA A 44 6.30 5.32 -16.72
C ALA A 44 5.56 6.62 -17.10
N ILE A 45 5.15 7.43 -16.14
CA ILE A 45 4.45 8.70 -16.43
C ILE A 45 5.42 9.82 -16.79
N PHE A 46 6.51 9.96 -16.06
CA PHE A 46 7.38 11.14 -16.18
C PHE A 46 8.51 10.97 -17.18
N PHE A 47 8.97 9.75 -17.44
CA PHE A 47 10.16 9.49 -18.25
C PHE A 47 9.87 8.76 -19.56
N LEU A 48 8.71 8.10 -19.69
CA LEU A 48 8.27 7.55 -20.98
C LEU A 48 7.41 8.58 -21.72
N SER A 49 7.34 8.47 -23.04
CA SER A 49 6.47 9.33 -23.85
C SER A 49 5.02 9.18 -23.40
N SER A 50 4.21 10.23 -23.56
CA SER A 50 2.77 10.22 -23.22
C SER A 50 2.04 9.01 -23.81
N ILE A 51 2.44 8.60 -25.02
CA ILE A 51 1.92 7.44 -25.74
C ILE A 51 2.18 6.13 -24.97
N ILE A 52 3.38 5.95 -24.42
CA ILE A 52 3.76 4.74 -23.67
C ILE A 52 3.10 4.77 -22.27
N GLY A 53 3.01 5.94 -21.65
CA GLY A 53 2.31 6.08 -20.37
C GLY A 53 0.81 5.76 -20.50
N GLU A 54 0.19 6.15 -21.61
CA GLU A 54 -1.22 5.85 -21.90
C GLU A 54 -1.46 4.38 -22.29
N SER A 55 -0.51 3.72 -22.95
CA SER A 55 -0.66 2.31 -23.34
C SER A 55 -0.56 1.34 -22.15
N ILE A 56 0.03 1.75 -21.04
CA ILE A 56 0.13 0.93 -19.81
C ILE A 56 -1.15 1.02 -18.96
N LYS A 57 -1.92 2.10 -19.06
CA LYS A 57 -3.13 2.32 -18.25
C LYS A 57 -4.17 1.20 -18.39
N PRO A 58 -4.49 0.68 -19.59
CA PRO A 58 -5.40 -0.45 -19.75
C PRO A 58 -4.90 -1.75 -19.11
N LEU A 59 -3.57 -1.91 -18.95
CA LEU A 59 -2.98 -3.14 -18.40
C LEU A 59 -2.92 -3.10 -16.87
N VAL A 60 -2.47 -1.97 -16.32
CA VAL A 60 -2.20 -1.83 -14.88
C VAL A 60 -3.41 -1.26 -14.13
N GLY A 61 -4.31 -0.61 -14.85
CA GLY A 61 -5.48 0.04 -14.30
C GLY A 61 -5.21 1.43 -13.76
N ASN A 62 -6.24 2.27 -13.85
CA ASN A 62 -6.17 3.63 -13.36
C ASN A 62 -6.22 3.72 -11.83
N GLY A 63 -5.41 4.63 -11.29
CA GLY A 63 -5.41 4.98 -9.87
C GLY A 63 -4.70 3.98 -8.96
N ILE A 64 -4.00 2.99 -9.52
CA ILE A 64 -3.27 1.98 -8.72
C ILE A 64 -2.17 2.62 -7.86
N ILE A 65 -1.55 3.69 -8.36
CA ILE A 65 -0.52 4.43 -7.65
C ILE A 65 -1.02 4.97 -6.31
N ASN A 66 -2.27 5.45 -6.26
CA ASN A 66 -2.84 6.04 -5.05
C ASN A 66 -2.95 5.00 -3.94
N LEU A 67 -3.32 3.77 -4.30
CA LEU A 67 -3.43 2.67 -3.36
C LEU A 67 -2.07 2.36 -2.70
N TYR A 68 -1.04 2.14 -3.52
CA TYR A 68 0.29 1.78 -3.00
C TYR A 68 1.01 2.95 -2.34
N LEU A 69 0.77 4.18 -2.78
CA LEU A 69 1.29 5.37 -2.13
C LEU A 69 0.69 5.54 -0.71
N LEU A 70 -0.62 5.33 -0.57
CA LEU A 70 -1.27 5.31 0.74
C LEU A 70 -0.74 4.16 1.60
N ALA A 71 -0.53 2.96 1.02
CA ALA A 71 0.04 1.84 1.74
C ALA A 71 1.43 2.15 2.32
N ILE A 72 2.32 2.74 1.50
CA ILE A 72 3.64 3.21 1.95
C ILE A 72 3.49 4.20 3.10
N GLY A 73 2.65 5.23 2.92
CA GLY A 73 2.42 6.27 3.92
C GLY A 73 1.94 5.69 5.24
N PHE A 74 0.89 4.86 5.23
CA PHE A 74 0.34 4.25 6.44
C PHE A 74 1.33 3.31 7.14
N ILE A 75 2.09 2.50 6.39
CA ILE A 75 3.08 1.60 6.98
C ILE A 75 4.22 2.42 7.61
N ALA A 76 4.78 3.39 6.89
CA ALA A 76 5.88 4.22 7.37
C ALA A 76 5.46 5.07 8.58
N GLU A 77 4.28 5.70 8.52
CA GLU A 77 3.75 6.49 9.63
C GLU A 77 3.38 5.64 10.84
N SER A 78 2.91 4.40 10.63
CA SER A 78 2.73 3.47 11.76
C SER A 78 4.07 3.16 12.42
N MET A 79 5.14 2.97 11.64
CA MET A 79 6.48 2.65 12.15
C MET A 79 7.24 3.83 12.76
N ALA A 80 7.00 5.05 12.31
CA ALA A 80 7.86 6.18 12.64
C ALA A 80 7.12 7.46 13.07
N GLY A 81 5.83 7.56 12.77
CA GLY A 81 5.00 8.70 13.14
C GLY A 81 4.87 8.79 14.66
N LYS A 82 5.07 9.98 15.23
CA LYS A 82 4.76 10.25 16.65
C LYS A 82 3.37 10.87 16.79
N SER A 83 3.01 11.80 15.92
CA SER A 83 1.80 12.63 16.04
C SER A 83 0.91 12.66 14.79
N PHE A 84 1.40 12.21 13.63
CA PHE A 84 0.71 12.46 12.36
C PHE A 84 -0.57 11.62 12.19
N LEU A 85 -0.52 10.33 12.51
CA LEU A 85 -1.70 9.46 12.54
C LEU A 85 -2.17 9.26 13.98
N HIS A 86 -3.47 9.44 14.19
CA HIS A 86 -4.13 9.08 15.44
C HIS A 86 -3.84 7.60 15.79
N PRO A 87 -3.58 7.22 17.05
CA PRO A 87 -3.23 5.84 17.42
C PRO A 87 -4.20 4.78 16.89
N ASN A 88 -5.50 5.06 16.91
CA ASN A 88 -6.54 4.16 16.36
C ASN A 88 -6.40 3.92 14.85
N LEU A 89 -5.79 4.84 14.10
CA LEU A 89 -5.56 4.70 12.66
C LEU A 89 -4.26 3.92 12.35
N ARG A 90 -3.36 3.74 13.32
CA ARG A 90 -2.10 2.96 13.20
C ARG A 90 -2.35 1.46 13.38
N SER A 91 -3.31 0.96 12.63
CA SER A 91 -3.76 -0.42 12.70
C SER A 91 -3.61 -1.07 11.34
N ASN A 92 -3.28 -2.36 11.32
CA ASN A 92 -3.33 -3.16 10.10
C ASN A 92 -4.75 -3.15 9.48
N TYR A 93 -5.80 -3.00 10.31
CA TYR A 93 -7.18 -2.90 9.82
C TYR A 93 -7.44 -1.65 8.98
N THR A 94 -6.76 -0.54 9.25
CA THR A 94 -6.88 0.68 8.44
C THR A 94 -6.48 0.38 6.99
N LEU A 95 -5.30 -0.24 6.82
CA LEU A 95 -4.80 -0.66 5.51
C LEU A 95 -5.75 -1.67 4.83
N ILE A 96 -6.27 -2.64 5.59
CA ILE A 96 -7.23 -3.63 5.08
C ILE A 96 -8.50 -2.94 4.58
N ILE A 97 -9.06 -2.01 5.35
CA ILE A 97 -10.28 -1.27 4.96
C ILE A 97 -10.02 -0.47 3.68
N PHE A 98 -8.89 0.24 3.58
CA PHE A 98 -8.55 0.97 2.36
C PHE A 98 -8.41 0.05 1.14
N LEU A 99 -7.72 -1.08 1.29
CA LEU A 99 -7.60 -2.09 0.23
C LEU A 99 -8.98 -2.65 -0.16
N LEU A 100 -9.85 -2.94 0.81
CA LEU A 100 -11.19 -3.46 0.57
C LEU A 100 -12.07 -2.46 -0.17
N ILE A 101 -12.08 -1.19 0.24
CA ILE A 101 -12.83 -0.12 -0.42
C ILE A 101 -12.38 -0.01 -1.87
N TYR A 102 -11.06 0.11 -2.11
CA TYR A 102 -10.50 0.19 -3.45
C TYR A 102 -10.90 -1.02 -4.31
N THR A 103 -10.70 -2.22 -3.77
CA THR A 103 -11.00 -3.48 -4.48
C THR A 103 -12.49 -3.59 -4.80
N THR A 104 -13.37 -3.17 -3.90
CA THR A 104 -14.83 -3.21 -4.11
C THR A 104 -15.26 -2.29 -5.26
N PHE A 105 -14.74 -1.05 -5.31
CA PHE A 105 -15.00 -0.16 -6.44
C PHE A 105 -14.51 -0.75 -7.76
N LYS A 106 -13.33 -1.38 -7.76
CA LYS A 106 -12.79 -2.01 -8.98
C LYS A 106 -13.55 -3.25 -9.43
N ILE A 107 -14.07 -4.03 -8.49
CA ILE A 107 -15.00 -5.12 -8.81
C ILE A 107 -16.28 -4.56 -9.43
N TYR A 108 -16.85 -3.49 -8.87
CA TYR A 108 -18.04 -2.84 -9.42
C TYR A 108 -17.80 -2.32 -10.85
N ASP A 109 -16.69 -1.60 -11.06
CA ASP A 109 -16.27 -1.13 -12.39
C ASP A 109 -16.14 -2.28 -13.40
N PHE A 110 -15.57 -3.41 -12.98
CA PHE A 110 -15.40 -4.59 -13.84
C PHE A 110 -16.71 -5.29 -14.17
N VAL A 111 -17.60 -5.48 -13.18
CA VAL A 111 -18.91 -6.13 -13.39
C VAL A 111 -19.84 -5.29 -14.26
N THR A 112 -19.71 -3.96 -14.19
CA THR A 112 -20.51 -3.03 -15.00
C THR A 112 -19.89 -2.74 -16.37
N TRP A 113 -18.71 -3.30 -16.66
CA TRP A 113 -18.05 -3.12 -17.94
C TRP A 113 -18.70 -4.00 -19.02
N ASN A 114 -19.23 -3.34 -20.05
CA ASN A 114 -19.91 -4.02 -21.17
C ASN A 114 -18.96 -4.47 -22.29
N GLY A 115 -17.65 -4.44 -22.08
CA GLY A 115 -16.66 -4.81 -23.11
C GLY A 115 -16.44 -3.73 -24.19
N GLU A 116 -17.04 -2.55 -24.04
CA GLU A 116 -16.94 -1.47 -25.04
C GLU A 116 -15.67 -0.63 -24.86
N ASP A 117 -14.96 -0.41 -25.97
CA ASP A 117 -13.79 0.47 -26.05
C ASP A 117 -14.21 1.86 -26.55
N PHE A 118 -14.32 2.83 -25.64
CA PHE A 118 -14.65 4.22 -25.98
C PHE A 118 -13.47 5.02 -26.57
N GLY A 119 -12.39 4.35 -27.00
CA GLY A 119 -11.18 4.99 -27.52
C GLY A 119 -10.38 5.82 -26.50
N ASN A 120 -10.80 5.84 -25.23
CA ASN A 120 -10.09 6.51 -24.14
C ASN A 120 -9.32 5.47 -23.31
N PRO A 121 -7.97 5.47 -23.33
CA PRO A 121 -7.13 4.53 -22.57
C PRO A 121 -7.37 4.56 -21.06
N SER A 122 -8.06 5.59 -20.56
CA SER A 122 -8.44 5.72 -19.15
C SER A 122 -9.74 4.98 -18.77
N ILE A 123 -10.47 4.49 -19.77
CA ILE A 123 -11.79 3.84 -19.62
C ILE A 123 -11.75 2.42 -20.21
N ILE A 124 -10.78 2.14 -21.10
CA ILE A 124 -10.51 0.80 -21.63
C ILE A 124 -10.08 -0.11 -20.47
N ASN A 125 -10.91 -1.11 -20.17
CA ASN A 125 -10.58 -2.17 -19.24
C ASN A 125 -10.02 -3.36 -20.01
N ASN A 126 -8.97 -3.99 -19.50
CA ASN A 126 -8.45 -5.27 -20.00
C ASN A 126 -8.54 -6.33 -18.89
N GLU A 127 -8.55 -7.61 -19.24
CA GLU A 127 -8.43 -8.72 -18.29
C GLU A 127 -7.21 -8.56 -17.36
N TRP A 128 -6.10 -8.01 -17.84
CA TRP A 128 -4.91 -7.73 -17.01
C TRP A 128 -5.16 -6.70 -15.91
N GLN A 129 -6.10 -5.77 -16.10
CA GLN A 129 -6.49 -4.81 -15.09
C GLN A 129 -7.10 -5.49 -13.87
N LEU A 130 -7.80 -6.61 -14.06
CA LEU A 130 -8.35 -7.41 -12.95
C LEU A 130 -7.22 -7.94 -12.06
N VAL A 131 -6.11 -8.36 -12.64
CA VAL A 131 -4.95 -8.83 -11.88
C VAL A 131 -4.41 -7.72 -10.98
N TRP A 132 -4.16 -6.55 -11.58
CA TRP A 132 -3.51 -5.44 -10.89
C TRP A 132 -4.41 -4.72 -9.89
N THR A 133 -5.71 -4.60 -10.17
CA THR A 133 -6.63 -3.80 -9.36
C THR A 133 -7.52 -4.61 -8.43
N ILE A 134 -7.61 -5.93 -8.61
CA ILE A 134 -8.44 -6.82 -7.78
C ILE A 134 -7.59 -7.94 -7.16
N LEU A 135 -6.92 -8.77 -7.97
CA LEU A 135 -6.24 -9.96 -7.43
C LEU A 135 -5.04 -9.60 -6.55
N ILE A 136 -4.17 -8.68 -6.98
CA ILE A 136 -3.01 -8.27 -6.19
C ILE A 136 -3.45 -7.56 -4.89
N PRO A 137 -4.36 -6.56 -4.91
CA PRO A 137 -4.90 -5.99 -3.67
C PRO A 137 -5.59 -7.02 -2.77
N GLY A 138 -6.35 -7.95 -3.34
CA GLY A 138 -6.97 -9.07 -2.64
C GLY A 138 -5.95 -9.97 -1.94
N PHE A 139 -4.86 -10.30 -2.63
CA PHE A 139 -3.73 -11.03 -2.05
C PHE A 139 -3.13 -10.26 -0.86
N TRP A 140 -2.92 -8.95 -0.98
CA TRP A 140 -2.39 -8.14 0.13
C TRP A 140 -3.35 -8.07 1.32
N ILE A 141 -4.66 -8.05 1.10
CA ILE A 141 -5.65 -8.15 2.19
C ILE A 141 -5.45 -9.45 2.96
N LEU A 142 -5.34 -10.59 2.27
CA LEU A 142 -5.12 -11.90 2.90
C LEU A 142 -3.80 -11.91 3.69
N VAL A 143 -2.73 -11.35 3.12
CA VAL A 143 -1.44 -11.21 3.81
C VAL A 143 -1.59 -10.38 5.09
N MET A 144 -2.28 -9.24 5.02
CA MET A 144 -2.48 -8.30 6.14
C MET A 144 -3.34 -8.88 7.28
N LEU A 145 -4.13 -9.92 7.00
CA LEU A 145 -4.87 -10.69 8.01
C LEU A 145 -4.00 -11.69 8.79
N SER A 146 -2.73 -11.88 8.39
CA SER A 146 -1.80 -12.79 9.07
C SER A 146 -1.68 -12.46 10.56
N PRO A 147 -1.72 -13.47 11.47
CA PRO A 147 -1.54 -13.27 12.91
C PRO A 147 -0.23 -12.57 13.26
N ARG A 148 0.82 -12.76 12.45
CA ARG A 148 2.13 -12.13 12.65
C ARG A 148 2.07 -10.61 12.48
N ILE A 149 1.38 -10.14 11.44
CA ILE A 149 1.18 -8.71 11.17
C ILE A 149 0.29 -8.10 12.25
N LYS A 150 -0.81 -8.78 12.62
CA LYS A 150 -1.69 -8.34 13.71
C LYS A 150 -0.93 -8.17 15.03
N LYS A 151 -0.12 -9.17 15.41
CA LYS A 151 0.71 -9.11 16.63
C LYS A 151 1.73 -7.96 16.56
N TYR A 152 2.36 -7.77 15.41
CA TYR A 152 3.32 -6.69 15.19
C TYR A 152 2.70 -5.30 15.40
N TYR A 153 1.55 -5.03 14.77
CA TYR A 153 0.85 -3.74 14.93
C TYR A 153 0.32 -3.53 16.35
N HIS A 154 -0.09 -4.59 17.04
CA HIS A 154 -0.48 -4.52 18.44
C HIS A 154 0.69 -4.12 19.35
N ASN A 155 1.86 -4.76 19.19
CA ASN A 155 3.05 -4.41 19.96
C ASN A 155 3.50 -2.97 19.68
N LEU A 156 3.50 -2.58 18.40
CA LEU A 156 3.83 -1.23 17.98
C LEU A 156 2.93 -0.20 18.68
N ARG A 157 1.61 -0.44 18.73
CA ARG A 157 0.68 0.43 19.45
C ARG A 157 1.05 0.56 20.94
N LEU A 158 1.34 -0.55 21.62
CA LEU A 158 1.72 -0.54 23.04
C LEU A 158 3.02 0.23 23.28
N ASP A 159 3.97 0.17 22.35
CA ASP A 159 5.23 0.92 22.47
C ASP A 159 5.01 2.43 22.33
N TYR A 160 4.04 2.85 21.53
CA TYR A 160 3.67 4.27 21.38
C TYR A 160 2.77 4.79 22.50
N GLU A 161 1.94 3.95 23.12
CA GLU A 161 1.11 4.34 24.28
C GLU A 161 1.95 4.57 25.56
N LYS A 162 3.20 4.10 25.59
CA LYS A 162 4.16 4.34 26.67
C LYS A 162 4.96 5.65 26.54
N LEU A 163 4.82 6.34 25.41
CA LEU A 163 5.47 7.63 25.14
C LEU A 163 4.57 8.79 25.59
#